data_AF-A0AAW1K3R1-F1
#
_entry.id   AF-A0AAW1K3R1-F1
#
_cell.length_a   1.000
_cell.length_b   1.000
_cell.length_c   1.000
_cell.angle_alpha   90.00
_cell.angle_beta   90.00
_cell.angle_gamma   90.00
#
_symmetry.space_group_name_H-M   'P 1'
#
loop_
_entity.id
_entity.type
_entity.pdbx_description
1 polymer ?
#
loop_
_entity_poly.entity_id
_entity_poly.type
_entity_poly.pdbx_seq_one_letter_code
_entity_poly.pdbx_strand_id
1 'polypeptide(L)'
;MAKFGYSGDMCCCLCANAMEIADHLFFECTYSSLCVQVMSNRLEFLLPISDTWNWWIKHRFKSLFHKKVVGAAIVGLVYCVWKARNHSLHNHVLVRPDVWVKSVISDLIYRCMTQMSSNVRDRFESWLITLS
;
A
#
# COMPACT_ATOMS: atom_id res chain seq x y z
N MET A 1 -12.48 -32.87 4.25
CA MET A 1 -12.12 -31.66 3.49
C MET A 1 -13.08 -30.55 3.93
N ALA A 2 -12.64 -29.67 4.84
CA ALA A 2 -13.51 -28.65 5.41
C ALA A 2 -13.62 -27.47 4.42
N LYS A 3 -14.73 -27.41 3.68
CA LYS A 3 -15.20 -26.19 3.02
C LYS A 3 -15.68 -25.26 4.12
N PHE A 4 -14.90 -24.23 4.44
CA PHE A 4 -15.42 -23.11 5.23
C PHE A 4 -16.43 -22.36 4.34
N GLY A 5 -17.70 -22.62 4.60
CA GLY A 5 -18.81 -21.89 4.00
C GLY A 5 -18.82 -20.46 4.51
N TYR A 6 -18.78 -19.51 3.58
CA TYR A 6 -19.29 -18.17 3.80
C TYR A 6 -20.31 -17.91 2.69
N SER A 7 -21.59 -18.07 3.02
CA SER A 7 -22.71 -17.63 2.19
C SER A 7 -23.03 -16.18 2.58
N GLY A 8 -22.10 -15.28 2.29
CA GLY A 8 -22.28 -13.83 2.38
C GLY A 8 -21.69 -13.23 1.11
N ASP A 9 -22.36 -12.22 0.55
CA ASP A 9 -22.13 -11.62 -0.76
C ASP A 9 -20.74 -11.91 -1.34
N MET A 10 -20.69 -12.59 -2.50
CA MET A 10 -19.43 -12.81 -3.23
C MET A 10 -18.71 -11.49 -3.55
N CYS A 11 -19.37 -10.35 -3.36
CA CYS A 11 -18.85 -9.00 -3.55
C CYS A 11 -17.76 -8.63 -2.55
N CYS A 12 -16.75 -7.92 -3.04
CA CYS A 12 -15.64 -7.39 -2.26
C CYS A 12 -16.13 -6.52 -1.09
N CYS A 13 -15.65 -6.82 0.11
CA CYS A 13 -16.05 -6.11 1.34
C CYS A 13 -15.52 -4.66 1.43
N LEU A 14 -14.70 -4.24 0.46
CA LEU A 14 -14.15 -2.89 0.38
C LEU A 14 -14.89 -1.99 -0.62
N CYS A 15 -15.25 -2.51 -1.79
CA CYS A 15 -15.89 -1.72 -2.85
C CYS A 15 -17.33 -2.12 -3.16
N ALA A 16 -17.77 -3.30 -2.70
CA ALA A 16 -19.09 -3.89 -2.95
C ALA A 16 -19.48 -4.04 -4.45
N ASN A 17 -18.51 -3.96 -5.37
CA ASN A 17 -18.79 -3.83 -6.82
C ASN A 17 -18.46 -5.08 -7.66
N ALA A 18 -17.57 -5.95 -7.19
CA ALA A 18 -17.15 -7.14 -7.93
C ALA A 18 -16.77 -8.27 -6.98
N MET A 19 -16.61 -9.49 -7.52
CA MET A 19 -16.25 -10.65 -6.71
C MET A 19 -14.89 -10.45 -6.02
N GLU A 20 -14.80 -10.82 -4.76
CA GLU A 20 -13.53 -10.73 -4.04
C GLU A 20 -12.56 -11.84 -4.45
N ILE A 21 -11.67 -11.50 -5.38
CA ILE A 21 -10.49 -12.30 -5.74
C ILE A 21 -9.22 -11.45 -5.60
N ALA A 22 -8.04 -12.07 -5.56
CA ALA A 22 -6.78 -11.36 -5.37
C ALA A 22 -6.56 -10.28 -6.44
N ASP A 23 -6.82 -10.62 -7.71
CA ASP A 23 -6.64 -9.70 -8.84
C ASP A 23 -7.53 -8.47 -8.69
N HIS A 24 -8.81 -8.69 -8.35
CA HIS A 24 -9.72 -7.61 -8.04
C HIS A 24 -9.21 -6.77 -6.87
N LEU A 25 -8.92 -7.41 -5.73
CA LEU A 25 -8.55 -6.74 -4.49
C LEU A 25 -7.34 -5.82 -4.65
N PHE A 26 -6.34 -6.22 -5.43
CA PHE A 26 -5.10 -5.44 -5.57
C PHE A 26 -5.02 -4.57 -6.83
N PHE A 27 -5.70 -4.94 -7.93
CA PHE A 27 -5.53 -4.28 -9.22
C PHE A 27 -6.77 -3.55 -9.75
N GLU A 28 -7.97 -3.97 -9.37
CA GLU A 28 -9.22 -3.42 -9.93
C GLU A 28 -10.12 -2.76 -8.89
N CYS A 29 -9.92 -3.06 -7.62
CA CYS A 29 -10.76 -2.59 -6.53
C CYS A 29 -10.63 -1.07 -6.39
N THR A 30 -11.75 -0.37 -6.52
CA THR A 30 -11.81 1.10 -6.42
C THR A 30 -11.25 1.61 -5.09
N TYR A 31 -11.51 0.88 -4.00
CA TYR A 31 -10.93 1.21 -2.68
C TYR A 31 -9.40 1.09 -2.68
N SER A 32 -8.85 0.02 -3.25
CA SER A 32 -7.40 -0.16 -3.35
C SER A 32 -6.76 0.86 -4.29
N SER A 33 -7.41 1.21 -5.41
CA SER A 33 -6.97 2.30 -6.27
C SER A 33 -6.92 3.64 -5.53
N LEU A 34 -7.90 3.93 -4.66
CA LEU A 34 -7.86 5.12 -3.80
C LEU A 34 -6.69 5.07 -2.81
N CYS A 35 -6.40 3.91 -2.20
CA CYS A 35 -5.20 3.76 -1.36
C CYS A 35 -3.91 4.06 -2.13
N VAL A 36 -3.80 3.57 -3.37
CA VAL A 36 -2.66 3.84 -4.26
C VAL A 36 -2.55 5.33 -4.55
N GLN A 37 -3.66 5.98 -4.90
CA GLN A 37 -3.69 7.41 -5.20
C GLN A 37 -3.27 8.25 -3.99
N VAL A 38 -3.83 7.98 -2.82
CA VAL A 38 -3.46 8.70 -1.59
C VAL A 38 -1.99 8.49 -1.28
N MET A 39 -1.47 7.26 -1.40
CA MET A 39 -0.07 6.98 -1.12
C MET A 39 0.85 7.63 -2.15
N SER A 40 0.49 7.58 -3.43
CA SER A 40 1.27 8.20 -4.52
C SER A 40 1.33 9.72 -4.37
N ASN A 41 0.20 10.35 -4.01
CA ASN A 41 0.14 11.80 -3.75
C ASN A 41 0.98 12.19 -2.54
N ARG A 42 1.03 11.35 -1.51
CA ARG A 42 1.81 11.62 -0.29
C ARG A 42 3.31 11.42 -0.47
N LEU A 43 3.71 10.52 -1.37
CA LEU A 43 5.12 10.24 -1.64
C LEU A 43 5.63 10.95 -2.91
N GLU A 44 4.77 11.72 -3.59
CA GLU A 44 5.04 12.41 -4.85
C GLU A 44 5.62 11.54 -5.96
N PHE A 45 5.25 10.24 -5.99
CA PHE A 45 5.54 9.37 -7.11
C PHE A 45 4.42 8.37 -7.35
N LEU A 46 4.19 8.05 -8.63
CA LEU A 46 3.17 7.09 -9.03
C LEU A 46 3.60 5.67 -8.67
N LEU A 47 2.82 5.02 -7.80
CA LEU A 47 2.96 3.60 -7.51
C LEU A 47 2.29 2.77 -8.61
N PRO A 48 2.96 1.72 -9.13
CA PRO A 48 2.35 0.84 -10.12
C PRO A 48 1.26 -0.02 -9.46
N ILE A 49 0.11 -0.10 -10.13
CA ILE A 49 -0.95 -1.06 -9.80
C ILE A 49 -0.78 -2.25 -10.74
N SER A 50 0.26 -3.06 -10.51
CA SER A 50 0.51 -4.24 -11.35
C SER A 50 1.39 -5.29 -10.67
N ASP A 51 1.25 -6.54 -11.13
CA ASP A 51 2.15 -7.65 -10.77
C ASP A 51 3.60 -7.42 -11.23
N THR A 52 3.81 -6.48 -12.15
CA THR A 52 5.13 -6.14 -12.70
C THR A 52 5.86 -5.05 -11.92
N TRP A 53 5.40 -4.70 -10.71
CA TRP A 53 5.95 -3.63 -9.88
C TRP A 53 7.47 -3.76 -9.65
N ASN A 54 7.99 -4.98 -9.45
CA ASN A 54 9.42 -5.19 -9.23
C ASN A 54 10.24 -4.86 -10.49
N TRP A 55 9.75 -5.26 -11.67
CA TRP A 55 10.36 -4.89 -12.95
C TRP A 55 10.33 -3.37 -13.15
N TRP A 56 9.20 -2.73 -12.83
CA TRP A 56 9.03 -1.29 -12.93
C TRP A 56 10.03 -0.53 -12.03
N ILE A 57 10.17 -0.91 -10.76
CA ILE A 57 11.15 -0.31 -9.84
C ILE A 57 12.56 -0.42 -10.40
N LYS A 58 12.93 -1.61 -10.90
CA LYS A 58 14.28 -1.90 -11.37
C LYS A 58 14.71 -0.95 -12.49
N HIS A 59 13.79 -0.58 -13.38
CA HIS A 59 14.05 0.26 -14.55
C HIS A 59 13.78 1.75 -14.28
N ARG A 60 12.83 2.08 -13.41
CA ARG A 60 12.45 3.48 -13.11
C ARG A 60 13.45 4.21 -12.24
N PHE A 61 14.10 3.50 -11.30
CA PHE A 61 15.02 4.10 -10.33
C PHE A 61 16.44 3.58 -10.53
N LYS A 62 17.42 4.47 -10.57
CA LYS A 62 18.85 4.08 -10.62
C LYS A 62 19.43 3.84 -9.22
N SER A 63 19.00 4.65 -8.25
CA SER A 63 19.49 4.59 -6.88
C SER A 63 18.90 3.43 -6.09
N LEU A 64 19.76 2.59 -5.49
CA LEU A 64 19.34 1.50 -4.59
C LEU A 64 18.48 1.99 -3.43
N PHE A 65 18.71 3.22 -2.99
CA PHE A 65 17.92 3.87 -1.96
C PHE A 65 16.46 4.03 -2.39
N HIS A 66 16.22 4.65 -3.55
CA HIS A 66 14.86 4.83 -4.09
C HIS A 66 14.17 3.48 -4.32
N LYS A 67 14.90 2.47 -4.83
CA LYS A 67 14.36 1.12 -5.00
C LYS A 67 13.84 0.53 -3.68
N LYS A 68 14.60 0.71 -2.58
CA LYS A 68 14.22 0.23 -1.24
C LYS A 68 13.01 0.98 -0.69
N VAL A 69 13.00 2.31 -0.77
CA VAL A 69 11.90 3.14 -0.27
C VAL A 69 10.60 2.83 -1.02
N VAL A 70 10.65 2.80 -2.35
CA VAL A 70 9.49 2.50 -3.19
C VAL A 70 9.00 1.07 -2.98
N GLY A 71 9.92 0.10 -2.87
CA GLY A 71 9.56 -1.28 -2.55
C GLY A 71 8.86 -1.40 -1.20
N ALA A 72 9.37 -0.69 -0.18
CA ALA A 72 8.75 -0.65 1.14
C ALA A 72 7.37 0.06 1.11
N ALA A 73 7.20 1.10 0.30
CA ALA A 73 5.89 1.73 0.08
C ALA A 73 4.88 0.77 -0.55
N ILE A 74 5.26 -0.01 -1.56
CA ILE A 74 4.37 -1.02 -2.17
C ILE A 74 3.99 -2.10 -1.16
N VAL A 75 4.95 -2.63 -0.40
CA VAL A 75 4.67 -3.60 0.66
C VAL A 75 3.72 -2.98 1.71
N GLY A 76 3.95 -1.71 2.07
CA GLY A 76 3.07 -0.94 2.93
C GLY A 76 1.65 -0.81 2.37
N LEU A 77 1.51 -0.55 1.07
CA LEU A 77 0.22 -0.46 0.39
C LEU A 77 -0.54 -1.80 0.42
N VAL A 78 0.14 -2.91 0.12
CA VAL A 78 -0.44 -4.26 0.20
C VAL A 78 -0.93 -4.53 1.62
N TYR A 79 -0.10 -4.20 2.62
CA TYR A 79 -0.48 -4.33 4.02
C TYR A 79 -1.66 -3.43 4.40
N CYS A 80 -1.71 -2.19 3.89
CA CYS A 80 -2.82 -1.25 4.08
C CYS A 80 -4.15 -1.84 3.59
N VAL A 81 -4.17 -2.40 2.38
CA VAL A 81 -5.35 -3.04 1.79
C VAL A 81 -5.77 -4.27 2.61
N TRP A 82 -4.82 -5.13 2.96
CA TRP A 82 -5.07 -6.29 3.81
C TRP A 82 -5.67 -5.91 5.17
N LYS A 83 -5.10 -4.88 5.82
CA LYS A 83 -5.57 -4.37 7.11
C LYS A 83 -6.97 -3.79 7.02
N ALA A 84 -7.24 -2.98 6.00
CA ALA A 84 -8.58 -2.42 5.74
C ALA A 84 -9.62 -3.52 5.50
N ARG A 85 -9.29 -4.53 4.69
CA ARG A 85 -10.15 -5.70 4.42
C ARG A 85 -10.50 -6.43 5.71
N ASN A 86 -9.50 -6.79 6.50
CA ASN A 86 -9.72 -7.54 7.74
C ASN A 86 -10.52 -6.74 8.77
N HIS A 87 -10.28 -5.43 8.86
CA HIS A 87 -11.09 -4.55 9.69
C HIS A 87 -12.55 -4.52 9.23
N SER A 88 -12.79 -4.40 7.92
CA SER A 88 -14.14 -4.43 7.34
C SER A 88 -14.86 -5.74 7.65
N LEU A 89 -14.18 -6.88 7.48
CA LEU A 89 -14.75 -8.20 7.76
C LEU A 89 -15.04 -8.43 9.25
N HIS A 90 -14.18 -7.94 10.15
CA HIS A 90 -14.33 -8.17 11.58
C HIS A 90 -15.31 -7.21 12.25
N ASN A 91 -15.28 -5.94 11.87
CA ASN A 91 -16.04 -4.88 12.51
C ASN A 91 -17.27 -4.43 11.71
N HIS A 92 -17.44 -4.95 10.49
CA HIS A 92 -18.49 -4.51 9.55
C HIS A 92 -18.46 -2.99 9.26
N VAL A 93 -17.27 -2.39 9.34
CA VAL A 93 -17.04 -0.94 9.14
C VAL A 93 -15.92 -0.71 8.15
N LEU A 94 -16.24 0.02 7.09
CA LEU A 94 -15.26 0.49 6.11
C LEU A 94 -14.67 1.84 6.54
N VAL A 95 -13.40 1.81 6.91
CA VAL A 95 -12.64 3.01 7.25
C VAL A 95 -12.11 3.65 5.96
N ARG A 96 -11.97 4.99 5.95
CA ARG A 96 -11.49 5.72 4.77
C ARG A 96 -10.05 5.33 4.40
N PRO A 97 -9.70 5.22 3.10
CA PRO A 97 -8.34 4.93 2.65
C PRO A 97 -7.27 5.84 3.27
N ASP A 98 -7.57 7.14 3.42
CA ASP A 98 -6.59 8.11 3.89
C ASP A 98 -6.13 7.87 5.33
N VAL A 99 -6.98 7.29 6.18
CA VAL A 99 -6.63 6.97 7.58
C VAL A 99 -5.59 5.85 7.62
N TRP A 100 -5.82 4.78 6.87
CA TRP A 100 -4.89 3.65 6.83
C TRP A 100 -3.58 4.01 6.14
N VAL A 101 -3.64 4.71 5.01
CA VAL A 101 -2.45 5.12 4.27
C VAL A 101 -1.57 6.05 5.10
N LYS A 102 -2.15 7.02 5.83
CA LYS A 102 -1.39 7.88 6.76
C LYS A 102 -0.64 7.06 7.80
N SER A 103 -1.34 6.11 8.47
CA SER A 103 -0.71 5.23 9.46
C SER A 103 0.46 4.44 8.88
N VAL A 104 0.29 3.86 7.69
CA VAL A 104 1.33 3.06 7.05
C VAL A 104 2.53 3.92 6.63
N ILE A 105 2.29 5.13 6.10
CA ILE A 105 3.38 6.05 5.74
C ILE A 105 4.14 6.50 6.99
N SER A 106 3.45 6.82 8.08
CA SER A 106 4.09 7.16 9.35
C SER A 106 4.98 6.02 9.85
N ASP A 107 4.50 4.77 9.80
CA ASP A 107 5.27 3.59 10.17
C ASP A 107 6.49 3.37 9.26
N LEU A 108 6.32 3.60 7.95
CA LEU A 108 7.40 3.52 6.97
C LEU A 108 8.49 4.56 7.27
N ILE A 109 8.10 5.82 7.46
CA ILE A 109 9.01 6.92 7.79
C ILE A 109 9.74 6.60 9.09
N TYR A 110 9.02 6.20 10.14
CA TYR A 110 9.62 5.87 11.43
C TYR A 110 10.68 4.76 11.32
N ARG A 111 10.39 3.69 10.58
CA ARG A 111 11.35 2.59 10.37
C ARG A 111 12.56 3.03 9.54
N CYS A 112 12.35 3.82 8.49
CA CYS A 112 13.44 4.40 7.71
C CYS A 112 14.36 5.27 8.58
N MET A 113 13.78 6.08 9.47
CA MET A 113 14.51 6.99 10.35
C MET A 113 15.23 6.27 11.50
N THR A 114 14.67 5.19 12.04
CA THR A 114 15.22 4.54 13.25
C THR A 114 16.09 3.33 12.96
N GLN A 115 15.80 2.57 11.89
CA GLN A 115 16.43 1.26 11.64
C GLN A 115 17.46 1.28 10.51
N MET A 116 17.50 2.34 9.70
CA MET A 116 18.46 2.44 8.59
C MET A 116 19.77 3.08 9.04
N SER A 117 20.85 2.73 8.32
CA SER A 117 22.18 3.33 8.49
C SER A 117 22.13 4.84 8.25
N SER A 118 23.05 5.58 8.88
CA SER A 118 23.14 7.06 8.77
C SER A 118 23.08 7.54 7.32
N ASN A 119 23.90 6.96 6.44
CA ASN A 119 23.94 7.33 5.01
C ASN A 119 22.60 7.16 4.27
N VAL A 120 21.76 6.21 4.69
CA VAL A 120 20.44 5.96 4.10
C VAL A 120 19.40 6.89 4.71
N ARG A 121 19.51 7.16 6.01
CA ARG A 121 18.68 8.11 6.75
C ARG A 121 18.86 9.53 6.23
N ASP A 122 20.10 10.01 6.07
CA ASP A 122 20.39 11.37 5.59
C ASP A 122 19.81 11.62 4.19
N ARG A 123 19.85 10.59 3.33
CA ARG A 123 19.22 10.61 1.99
C ARG A 123 17.70 10.59 2.06
N PHE A 124 17.12 9.91 3.04
CA PHE A 124 15.68 9.90 3.27
C PHE A 124 15.19 11.21 3.86
N GLU A 125 15.89 11.79 4.83
CA GLU A 125 15.59 13.13 5.36
C GLU A 125 15.67 14.18 4.26
N SER A 126 16.74 14.18 3.47
CA SER A 126 16.87 15.08 2.32
C SER A 126 15.72 14.91 1.33
N TRP A 127 15.28 13.67 1.10
CA TRP A 127 14.14 13.38 0.24
C TRP A 127 12.82 13.83 0.87
N LEU A 128 12.59 13.64 2.16
CA LEU A 128 11.38 14.11 2.85
C LEU A 128 11.24 15.64 2.80
N ILE A 129 12.35 16.38 2.90
CA ILE A 129 12.36 17.84 2.75
C ILE A 129 11.93 18.26 1.33
N THR A 130 12.23 17.45 0.31
CA THR A 130 11.75 17.74 -1.05
C THR A 130 10.24 17.51 -1.24
N LEU A 131 9.56 16.86 -0.28
CA LEU A 131 8.12 16.59 -0.30
C LEU A 131 7.29 17.60 0.52
N SER A 132 7.92 18.60 1.16
CA SER A 132 7.29 19.61 2.03
C SER A 132 7.28 20.99 1.39
#